data_AF-A0A512NFD4-F1
#
_entry.id   AF-A0A512NFD4-F1
#
_cell.length_a   1.000
_cell.length_b   1.000
_cell.length_c   1.000
_cell.angle_alpha   90.00
_cell.angle_beta   90.00
_cell.angle_gamma   90.00
#
_symmetry.space_group_name_H-M   'P 1'
#
loop_
_entity.id
_entity.type
_entity.pdbx_description
1 polymer ?
#
loop_
_entity_poly.entity_id
_entity_poly.type
_entity_poly.pdbx_seq_one_letter_code
_entity_poly.pdbx_strand_id
1 'polypeptide(L)'
;MQSDAAKKLDYRVVHPANQTLVLKEENWPADSLWVRTAFLDSDEGKSRPDATPRFILAQDGKVILAATGNAGWKDEMWPKILEVTDTKA
;
A
#
# COMPACT_ATOMS: atom_id res chain seq x y z
N MET A 1 -10.52 -11.77 15.86
CA MET A 1 -9.13 -12.12 16.21
C MET A 1 -8.23 -11.44 15.20
N GLN A 2 -7.24 -10.66 15.64
CA GLN A 2 -6.23 -10.07 14.75
C GLN A 2 -5.20 -11.16 14.43
N SER A 3 -4.86 -11.38 13.15
CA SER A 3 -3.93 -12.45 12.74
C SER A 3 -2.51 -12.17 13.25
N ASP A 4 -1.67 -13.21 13.31
CA ASP A 4 -0.25 -13.06 13.66
C ASP A 4 0.54 -12.26 12.61
N ALA A 5 0.10 -12.26 11.34
CA ALA A 5 0.70 -11.42 10.30
C ALA A 5 0.63 -9.93 10.67
N ALA A 6 -0.47 -9.48 11.27
CA ALA A 6 -0.64 -8.08 11.66
C ALA A 6 0.37 -7.61 12.71
N LYS A 7 0.96 -8.52 13.50
CA LYS A 7 2.03 -8.19 14.47
C LYS A 7 3.38 -7.98 13.79
N LYS A 8 3.54 -8.45 12.55
CA LYS A 8 4.76 -8.36 11.74
C LYS A 8 4.74 -7.22 10.73
N LEU A 9 3.61 -6.52 10.61
CA LEU A 9 3.44 -5.40 9.70
C LEU A 9 3.56 -4.08 10.45
N ASP A 10 4.39 -3.19 9.92
CA ASP A 10 4.21 -1.76 10.14
C ASP A 10 3.26 -1.25 9.05
N TYR A 11 2.11 -0.71 9.45
CA TYR A 11 1.13 -0.17 8.53
C TYR A 11 0.90 1.31 8.78
N ARG A 12 0.79 2.07 7.70
CA ARG A 12 0.43 3.48 7.70
C ARG A 12 -0.87 3.65 6.94
N VAL A 13 -1.74 4.51 7.45
CA VAL A 13 -3.00 4.85 6.78
C VAL A 13 -2.97 6.33 6.45
N VAL A 14 -3.18 6.64 5.17
CA VAL A 14 -3.35 8.01 4.69
C VAL A 14 -4.84 8.22 4.45
N HIS A 15 -5.41 9.28 5.02
CA HIS A 15 -6.84 9.62 4.90
C HIS A 15 -7.03 10.92 4.08
N PRO A 16 -6.80 10.88 2.77
CA PRO A 16 -7.01 12.05 1.92
C PRO A 16 -8.50 12.33 1.77
N ALA A 17 -8.90 13.60 1.78
CA ALA A 17 -10.31 14.00 1.61
C ALA A 17 -10.88 13.68 0.20
N ASN A 18 -10.01 13.53 -0.81
CA ASN A 18 -10.38 13.05 -2.14
C ASN A 18 -9.18 12.37 -2.82
N GLN A 19 -9.46 11.66 -3.91
CA GLN A 19 -8.49 10.78 -4.57
C GLN A 19 -7.23 11.51 -5.09
N THR A 20 -7.38 12.75 -5.58
CA THR A 20 -6.25 13.54 -6.12
C THR A 20 -5.25 13.97 -5.04
N LEU A 21 -5.68 14.00 -3.78
CA LEU A 21 -4.81 14.39 -2.66
C LEU A 21 -3.75 13.33 -2.33
N VAL A 22 -3.94 12.07 -2.74
CA VAL A 22 -2.89 11.02 -2.67
C VAL A 22 -1.64 11.44 -3.45
N LEU A 23 -1.80 12.26 -4.49
CA LEU A 23 -0.69 12.72 -5.32
C LEU A 23 0.09 13.87 -4.71
N LYS A 24 -0.35 14.45 -3.61
CA LYS A 24 0.35 15.57 -2.98
C LYS A 24 1.26 15.07 -1.88
N GLU A 25 2.52 15.45 -1.95
CA GLU A 25 3.54 15.04 -0.98
C GLU A 25 3.15 15.41 0.45
N GLU A 26 2.56 16.61 0.64
CA GLU A 26 2.14 17.10 1.96
C GLU A 26 1.10 16.23 2.67
N ASN A 27 0.41 15.33 1.96
CA ASN A 27 -0.59 14.45 2.54
C ASN A 27 -0.03 13.11 3.00
N TRP A 28 1.26 12.86 2.77
CA TRP A 28 1.92 11.63 3.19
C TRP A 28 2.75 11.85 4.45
N PRO A 29 2.76 10.88 5.38
CA PRO A 29 3.73 10.88 6.47
C PRO A 29 5.16 10.98 5.94
N ALA A 30 6.01 11.76 6.61
CA ALA A 30 7.39 12.02 6.17
C ALA A 30 8.21 10.74 6.00
N ASP A 31 8.00 9.74 6.87
CA ASP A 31 8.65 8.42 6.82
C ASP A 31 8.18 7.54 5.65
N SER A 32 7.08 7.92 4.99
CA SER A 32 6.42 7.16 3.93
C SER A 32 6.56 7.83 2.55
N LEU A 33 7.23 8.99 2.46
CA LEU A 33 7.43 9.70 1.18
C LEU A 33 8.14 8.87 0.13
N TRP A 34 9.10 8.04 0.53
CA TRP A 34 9.80 7.14 -0.38
C TRP A 34 8.85 6.11 -1.01
N VAL A 35 7.84 5.65 -0.26
CA VAL A 35 6.83 4.70 -0.77
C VAL A 35 6.01 5.37 -1.86
N ARG A 36 5.60 6.62 -1.65
CA ARG A 36 4.89 7.41 -2.67
C ARG A 36 5.73 7.54 -3.94
N THR A 37 7.00 7.93 -3.81
CA THR A 37 7.90 8.08 -4.97
C THR A 37 8.06 6.76 -5.71
N ALA A 38 8.41 5.68 -5.00
CA ALA A 38 8.58 4.35 -5.60
C ALA A 38 7.29 3.83 -6.26
N PHE A 39 6.13 4.12 -5.67
CA PHE A 39 4.83 3.80 -6.25
C PHE A 39 4.58 4.57 -7.55
N LEU A 40 4.77 5.89 -7.56
CA LEU A 40 4.54 6.73 -8.75
C LEU A 40 5.48 6.37 -9.91
N ASP A 41 6.66 5.83 -9.61
CA ASP A 41 7.59 5.33 -10.63
C ASP A 41 7.24 3.94 -11.18
N SER A 42 6.40 3.16 -10.48
CA SER A 42 5.95 1.84 -10.92
C SER A 42 4.94 1.91 -12.08
N ASP A 43 4.79 0.82 -12.83
CA ASP A 43 3.82 0.76 -13.95
C ASP A 43 2.38 0.98 -13.48
N GLU A 44 2.01 0.42 -12.31
CA GLU A 44 0.69 0.63 -11.71
C GLU A 44 0.48 2.11 -11.35
N GLY A 45 1.46 2.74 -10.71
CA GLY A 45 1.38 4.16 -10.34
C GLY A 45 1.32 5.09 -11.54
N LYS A 46 2.02 4.77 -12.63
CA LYS A 46 1.93 5.51 -13.90
C LYS A 46 0.56 5.35 -14.56
N SER A 47 -0.03 4.16 -14.51
CA SER A 47 -1.29 3.88 -15.20
C SER A 47 -2.51 4.48 -14.48
N ARG A 48 -2.50 4.49 -13.15
CA ARG A 48 -3.64 4.86 -12.31
C ARG A 48 -3.19 5.58 -11.04
N PRO A 49 -2.58 6.77 -11.12
CA PRO A 49 -1.90 7.40 -9.98
C PRO A 49 -2.87 7.74 -8.83
N ASP A 50 -4.11 8.11 -9.12
CA ASP A 50 -5.08 8.65 -8.16
C ASP A 50 -6.22 7.68 -7.77
N ALA A 51 -6.21 6.42 -8.22
CA ALA A 51 -7.28 5.49 -7.87
C ALA A 51 -7.40 5.23 -6.35
N THR A 52 -8.64 5.07 -5.88
CA THR A 52 -8.99 4.79 -4.48
C THR A 52 -10.13 3.77 -4.38
N PRO A 53 -10.17 2.91 -3.34
CA PRO A 53 -9.15 2.71 -2.31
C PRO A 53 -7.87 2.11 -2.88
N ARG A 54 -6.74 2.41 -2.24
CA ARG A 54 -5.42 1.96 -2.66
C ARG A 54 -4.65 1.38 -1.50
N PHE A 55 -4.01 0.25 -1.75
CA PHE A 55 -3.16 -0.46 -0.81
C PHE A 55 -1.79 -0.59 -1.45
N ILE A 56 -0.74 -0.17 -0.74
CA ILE A 56 0.64 -0.30 -1.18
C ILE A 56 1.39 -1.08 -0.10
N LEU A 57 1.97 -2.20 -0.51
CA LEU A 57 2.86 -3.00 0.31
C LEU A 57 4.28 -2.72 -0.14
N ALA A 58 5.13 -2.32 0.81
CA ALA A 58 6.50 -1.98 0.55
C ALA A 58 7.40 -2.64 1.61
N GLN A 59 8.56 -3.12 1.18
CA GLN A 59 9.54 -3.80 2.01
C GLN A 59 10.94 -3.52 1.45
N ASP A 60 11.93 -3.34 2.34
CA ASP A 60 13.34 -3.14 1.98
C ASP A 60 13.56 -2.04 0.92
N GLY A 61 12.86 -0.91 1.07
CA GLY A 61 12.97 0.25 0.18
C GLY A 61 12.32 0.06 -1.20
N LYS A 62 11.51 -0.99 -1.39
CA LYS A 62 10.81 -1.27 -2.66
C LYS A 62 9.32 -1.43 -2.44
N VAL A 63 8.53 -0.97 -3.42
CA VAL A 63 7.11 -1.35 -3.53
C VAL A 63 7.05 -2.77 -4.10
N ILE A 64 6.43 -3.69 -3.36
CA ILE A 64 6.32 -5.11 -3.73
C ILE A 64 4.94 -5.47 -4.28
N LEU A 65 3.90 -4.71 -3.90
CA LEU A 65 2.56 -4.83 -4.45
C LEU A 65 1.82 -3.51 -4.30
N ALA A 66 1.07 -3.12 -5.33
CA ALA A 66 0.05 -2.09 -5.24
C ALA A 66 -1.27 -2.67 -5.75
N ALA A 67 -2.34 -2.50 -4.98
CA ALA A 67 -3.67 -3.02 -5.31
C ALA A 67 -4.71 -1.90 -5.16
N THR A 68 -5.81 -2.03 -5.92
CA THR A 68 -6.85 -1.00 -6.02
C THR A 68 -8.23 -1.59 -5.81
N GLY A 69 -9.15 -0.79 -5.28
CA GLY A 69 -10.52 -1.25 -5.03
C GLY A 69 -10.64 -2.12 -3.78
N ASN A 70 -11.84 -2.21 -3.22
CA ASN A 70 -12.09 -3.01 -2.02
C ASN A 70 -11.71 -4.50 -2.22
N ALA A 71 -11.93 -5.02 -3.43
CA ALA A 71 -11.55 -6.37 -3.80
C ALA A 71 -10.03 -6.58 -3.76
N GLY A 72 -9.25 -5.61 -4.21
CA GLY A 72 -7.78 -5.67 -4.19
C GLY A 72 -7.18 -5.87 -2.80
N TRP A 73 -7.87 -5.44 -1.74
CA TRP A 73 -7.45 -5.79 -0.38
C TRP A 73 -7.51 -7.30 -0.13
N LYS A 74 -8.68 -7.90 -0.41
CA LYS A 74 -8.94 -9.30 -0.07
C LYS A 74 -8.22 -10.25 -1.03
N ASP A 75 -8.23 -9.92 -2.31
CA ASP A 75 -7.87 -10.84 -3.38
C ASP A 75 -6.37 -10.77 -3.74
N GLU A 76 -5.71 -9.64 -3.46
CA GLU A 76 -4.30 -9.41 -3.81
C GLU A 76 -3.46 -9.10 -2.56
N MET A 77 -3.85 -8.07 -1.81
CA MET A 77 -3.05 -7.55 -0.70
C MET A 77 -2.91 -8.54 0.45
N TRP A 78 -4.01 -9.13 0.88
CA TRP A 78 -4.02 -10.07 2.00
C TRP A 78 -3.20 -11.34 1.72
N PRO A 79 -3.36 -12.04 0.58
CA PRO A 79 -2.48 -13.15 0.22
C PRO A 79 -1.00 -12.76 0.20
N LYS A 80 -0.67 -11.58 -0.34
CA LYS A 80 0.73 -11.14 -0.41
C LYS A 80 1.32 -10.84 0.97
N ILE A 81 0.54 -10.26 1.87
CA ILE A 81 0.92 -10.06 3.27
C ILE A 81 1.30 -11.40 3.91
N LEU A 82 0.43 -12.42 3.78
CA LEU A 82 0.69 -13.74 4.37
C LEU A 82 1.97 -14.37 3.83
N GLU A 83 2.21 -14.23 2.52
CA GLU A 83 3.43 -14.69 1.86
C GLU A 83 4.68 -14.00 2.44
N VAL A 84 4.70 -12.67 2.50
CA VAL A 84 5.91 -11.94 2.94
C VAL A 84 6.15 -11.98 4.44
N THR A 85 5.09 -12.21 5.24
CA THR A 85 5.21 -12.37 6.68
C THR A 85 5.41 -13.82 7.11
N ASP A 86 5.59 -14.74 6.16
CA ASP A 86 5.68 -16.20 6.38
C ASP A 86 4.61 -16.68 7.38
N THR A 87 3.37 -16.25 7.14
CA THR A 87 2.22 -16.56 8.01
C THR A 87 1.31 -17.51 7.27
N LYS A 88 1.08 -18.69 7.86
CA LYS A 88 0.12 -19.65 7.31
C LYS A 88 -1.29 -19.05 7.37
N ALA A 89 -1.99 -19.11 6.24
CA ALA A 89 -3.39 -18.72 6.13
C ALA A 89 -4.28 -19.54 7.08
#